data_AF-A0A1H1LAA4-F1
#
_entry.id   AF-A0A1H1LAA4-F1
#
_cell.length_a   1.000
_cell.length_b   1.000
_cell.length_c   1.000
_cell.angle_alpha   90.00
_cell.angle_beta   90.00
_cell.angle_gamma   90.00
#
_symmetry.space_group_name_H-M   'P 1'
#
loop_
_entity.id
_entity.type
_entity.pdbx_description
1 polymer ?
#
loop_
_entity_poly.entity_id
_entity_poly.type
_entity_poly.pdbx_seq_one_letter_code
_entity_poly.pdbx_strand_id
1 'polypeptide(L)'
;MTTLSPTKARANLTHWLKKASAGEDIGILCGDKVIALRPVRVFSVDSDYAKREYGVTEAELKAFVKRANAQNARDRRAGRMTRYTGDFDAAIRD
;
A
#
# COMPACT_ATOMS: atom_id res chain seq x y z
N MET A 1 1.30 -27.02 -10.67
CA MET A 1 2.24 -26.00 -11.15
C MET A 1 2.58 -26.17 -12.62
N THR A 2 2.28 -25.17 -13.45
CA THR A 2 2.79 -25.06 -14.84
C THR A 2 4.04 -24.20 -14.84
N THR A 3 5.18 -24.74 -15.28
CA THR A 3 6.46 -24.01 -15.33
C THR A 3 6.84 -23.60 -16.74
N LEU A 4 7.21 -22.33 -16.93
CA LEU A 4 7.53 -21.73 -18.23
C LEU A 4 8.97 -21.21 -18.23
N SER A 5 9.64 -21.28 -19.38
CA SER A 5 10.89 -20.52 -19.56
C SER A 5 10.58 -19.01 -19.61
N PRO A 6 11.54 -18.13 -19.31
CA PRO A 6 11.33 -16.69 -19.31
C PRO A 6 10.89 -16.19 -20.70
N THR A 7 11.43 -16.79 -21.76
CA THR A 7 11.06 -16.49 -23.15
C THR A 7 9.60 -16.82 -23.45
N LYS A 8 9.10 -18.00 -23.01
CA LYS A 8 7.69 -18.40 -23.18
C LYS A 8 6.75 -17.56 -22.32
N ALA A 9 7.18 -17.19 -21.13
CA ALA A 9 6.44 -16.29 -20.26
C ALA A 9 6.31 -14.90 -20.88
N ARG A 10 7.40 -14.34 -21.43
CA ARG A 10 7.43 -13.04 -22.10
C ARG A 10 6.52 -12.98 -23.33
N ALA A 11 6.56 -14.01 -24.19
CA ALA A 11 5.80 -14.01 -25.44
C ALA A 11 4.28 -13.93 -25.24
N ASN A 12 3.77 -14.48 -24.13
CA ASN A 12 2.33 -14.56 -23.83
C ASN A 12 2.01 -14.05 -22.41
N LEU A 13 2.70 -13.01 -21.95
CA LEU A 13 2.64 -12.56 -20.55
C LEU A 13 1.20 -12.31 -20.06
N THR A 14 0.39 -11.59 -20.84
CA THR A 14 -1.01 -11.28 -20.49
C THR A 14 -1.85 -12.54 -20.26
N HIS A 15 -1.65 -13.58 -21.08
CA HIS A 15 -2.35 -14.85 -20.93
C HIS A 15 -1.98 -15.55 -19.62
N TRP A 16 -0.69 -15.61 -19.30
CA TRP A 16 -0.19 -16.21 -18.07
C TRP A 16 -0.62 -15.44 -16.82
N LEU A 17 -0.65 -14.11 -16.87
CA LEU A 17 -1.16 -13.29 -15.77
C LEU A 17 -2.66 -13.51 -15.52
N LYS A 18 -3.46 -13.68 -16.57
CA LYS A 18 -4.90 -14.00 -16.44
C LYS A 18 -5.10 -15.36 -15.76
N LYS A 19 -4.35 -16.38 -16.18
CA LYS A 19 -4.38 -17.71 -15.57
C LYS A 19 -3.96 -17.67 -14.09
N ALA A 20 -2.85 -16.99 -13.79
CA ALA A 20 -2.39 -16.82 -12.40
C ALA A 20 -3.42 -16.05 -11.55
N SER A 21 -4.07 -15.02 -12.12
CA SER A 21 -5.13 -14.26 -11.44
C SER A 21 -6.40 -15.08 -11.22
N ALA A 22 -6.69 -16.06 -12.07
CA ALA A 22 -7.77 -17.03 -11.88
C ALA A 22 -7.44 -18.12 -10.84
N GLY A 23 -6.25 -18.08 -10.24
CA GLY A 23 -5.81 -19.05 -9.23
C GLY A 23 -5.06 -20.26 -9.80
N GLU A 24 -4.75 -20.29 -11.11
CA GLU A 24 -3.88 -21.32 -11.66
C GLU A 24 -2.44 -21.15 -11.13
N ASP A 25 -1.82 -22.27 -10.77
CA ASP A 25 -0.46 -22.31 -10.24
C ASP A 25 0.56 -22.23 -11.39
N ILE A 26 1.06 -21.02 -11.67
CA ILE A 26 1.99 -20.69 -12.75
C ILE A 26 3.36 -20.29 -12.18
N GLY A 27 4.43 -20.88 -12.69
CA GLY A 27 5.82 -20.56 -12.35
C GLY A 27 6.67 -20.21 -13.57
N ILE A 28 7.63 -19.30 -13.39
CA ILE A 28 8.65 -18.96 -14.39
C ILE A 28 9.99 -19.49 -13.92
N LEU A 29 10.62 -20.37 -14.70
CA LEU A 29 11.95 -20.89 -14.44
C LEU A 29 13.00 -19.84 -14.84
N CYS A 30 13.72 -19.28 -13.88
CA CYS A 30 14.77 -18.30 -14.09
C CYS A 30 16.08 -18.84 -13.49
N GLY A 31 16.95 -19.37 -14.34
CA GLY A 31 18.16 -20.08 -13.89
C GLY A 31 17.78 -21.37 -13.13
N ASP A 32 18.22 -21.46 -11.89
CA ASP A 32 17.94 -22.55 -10.95
C ASP A 32 16.68 -22.31 -10.08
N LYS A 33 15.99 -21.18 -10.27
CA LYS A 33 14.84 -20.77 -9.44
C LYS A 33 13.53 -20.84 -10.20
N VAL A 34 12.45 -21.15 -9.49
CA VAL A 34 11.08 -21.03 -9.99
C VAL A 34 10.41 -19.84 -9.30
N ILE A 35 9.99 -18.86 -10.09
CA ILE A 35 9.28 -17.67 -9.64
C ILE A 35 7.78 -17.88 -9.84
N ALA A 36 7.04 -18.06 -8.75
CA ALA A 36 5.58 -18.24 -8.81
C ALA A 36 4.86 -16.91 -9.07
N LEU A 37 3.92 -16.90 -10.01
CA LEU A 37 3.02 -15.77 -10.25
C LEU A 37 1.82 -15.89 -9.32
N ARG A 38 1.65 -14.91 -8.43
CA ARG A 38 0.49 -14.85 -7.53
C ARG A 38 -0.14 -13.46 -7.60
N PRO A 39 -1.46 -13.35 -7.74
CA PRO A 39 -2.14 -12.07 -7.65
C PRO A 39 -1.97 -11.52 -6.23
N VAL A 40 -1.42 -10.32 -6.11
CA VAL A 40 -1.32 -9.59 -4.84
C VAL A 40 -2.35 -8.48 -4.88
N ARG A 41 -3.21 -8.41 -3.87
CA ARG A 41 -4.07 -7.24 -3.67
C ARG A 41 -3.19 -6.10 -3.18
N VAL A 42 -2.98 -5.11 -4.05
CA VAL A 42 -2.35 -3.85 -3.66
C VAL A 42 -3.43 -3.01 -3.01
N PHE A 43 -3.36 -2.88 -1.69
CA PHE A 43 -4.22 -1.98 -0.94
C PHE A 43 -3.63 -0.57 -1.03
N SER A 44 -4.47 0.42 -1.33
CA SER A 44 -4.07 1.82 -1.21
C SER A 44 -3.80 2.06 0.28
N VAL A 45 -2.52 2.29 0.61
CA VAL A 45 -1.98 2.24 1.99
C VAL A 45 -2.79 3.11 2.95
N ASP A 46 -3.37 4.22 2.49
CA ASP A 46 -4.06 5.17 3.35
C ASP A 46 -5.57 4.92 3.49
N SER A 47 -6.25 4.42 2.45
CA SER A 47 -7.71 4.21 2.50
C SER A 47 -8.09 2.88 3.12
N ASP A 48 -7.34 1.83 2.80
CA ASP A 48 -7.75 0.46 3.12
C ASP A 48 -7.22 0.00 4.47
N TYR A 49 -6.10 0.57 4.92
CA TYR A 49 -5.60 0.33 6.27
C TYR A 49 -6.56 0.90 7.31
N ALA A 50 -6.96 2.16 7.17
CA ALA A 50 -7.86 2.80 8.14
C ALA A 50 -9.22 2.10 8.20
N LYS A 51 -9.79 1.74 7.03
CA LYS A 51 -11.04 0.97 6.94
C LYS A 51 -10.94 -0.40 7.63
N ARG A 52 -9.82 -1.11 7.47
CA ARG A 52 -9.62 -2.45 8.03
C ARG A 52 -9.32 -2.43 9.53
N GLU A 53 -8.43 -1.54 9.96
CA GLU A 53 -7.93 -1.51 11.34
C GLU A 53 -8.91 -0.83 12.29
N TYR A 54 -9.51 0.28 11.84
CA TYR A 54 -10.37 1.12 12.68
C TYR A 54 -11.86 0.97 12.34
N GLY A 55 -12.23 0.11 11.39
CA GLY A 55 -13.63 -0.15 11.02
C GLY A 55 -14.37 1.06 10.44
N VAL A 56 -13.65 2.10 10.01
CA VAL A 56 -14.26 3.35 9.53
C VAL A 56 -14.71 3.22 8.07
N THR A 57 -15.80 3.90 7.74
CA THR A 57 -16.24 4.06 6.34
C THR A 57 -15.38 5.08 5.61
N GLU A 58 -15.45 5.07 4.27
CA GLU A 58 -14.74 6.06 3.45
C GLU A 58 -15.21 7.50 3.72
N ALA A 59 -16.51 7.67 3.97
CA ALA A 59 -17.09 8.97 4.27
C ALA A 59 -16.57 9.53 5.60
N GLU A 60 -16.48 8.69 6.63
CA GLU A 60 -15.94 9.05 7.94
C GLU A 60 -14.45 9.40 7.86
N LEU A 61 -13.66 8.59 7.14
CA LEU A 61 -12.25 8.87 6.92
C LEU A 61 -12.05 10.21 6.18
N LYS A 62 -12.84 10.47 5.15
CA LYS A 62 -12.80 11.73 4.39
C LYS A 62 -13.17 12.94 5.27
N ALA A 63 -14.20 12.80 6.10
CA ALA A 63 -14.59 13.84 7.05
C ALA A 63 -13.50 14.10 8.10
N PHE A 64 -12.88 13.05 8.62
CA PHE A 64 -11.75 13.14 9.54
C PHE A 64 -10.58 13.89 8.92
N VAL A 65 -10.12 13.50 7.72
CA VAL A 65 -9.00 14.14 7.03
C VAL A 65 -9.28 15.63 6.78
N LYS A 66 -10.50 15.97 6.34
CA LYS A 66 -10.89 17.38 6.14
C LYS A 66 -10.79 18.19 7.43
N ARG A 67 -11.30 17.66 8.54
CA ARG A 67 -11.25 18.33 9.86
C ARG A 67 -9.81 18.45 10.38
N ALA A 68 -9.03 17.38 10.30
CA ALA A 68 -7.63 17.36 10.75
C ALA A 68 -6.77 18.38 9.97
N ASN A 69 -6.92 18.44 8.65
CA ASN A 69 -6.21 19.42 7.83
C ASN A 69 -6.60 20.87 8.17
N ALA A 70 -7.88 21.13 8.40
CA ALA A 70 -8.33 22.45 8.82
C ALA A 70 -7.77 22.84 10.19
N GLN A 71 -7.72 21.90 11.13
CA GLN A 71 -7.13 22.11 12.45
C GLN A 71 -5.62 22.38 12.36
N ASN A 72 -4.88 21.56 11.63
CA ASN A 72 -3.45 21.74 11.38
C ASN A 72 -3.14 23.11 10.75
N ALA A 73 -3.95 23.55 9.78
CA ALA A 73 -3.78 24.87 9.17
C ALA A 73 -4.01 26.02 10.18
N ARG A 74 -4.98 25.87 11.09
CA ARG A 74 -5.23 26.84 12.16
C ARG A 74 -4.08 26.86 13.17
N ASP A 75 -3.62 25.70 13.61
CA ASP A 75 -2.53 25.59 14.58
C ASP A 75 -1.21 26.12 14.03
N ARG A 76 -0.93 25.87 12.74
CA ARG A 76 0.21 26.46 12.04
C ARG A 76 0.14 27.99 12.03
N ARG A 77 -1.02 28.57 11.70
CA ARG A 77 -1.21 30.03 11.70
C ARG A 77 -1.12 30.63 13.10
N ALA A 78 -1.55 29.88 14.13
CA ALA A 78 -1.49 30.29 15.52
C ALA A 78 -0.12 30.06 16.18
N GLY A 79 0.88 29.54 15.45
CA GLY A 79 2.21 29.25 16.00
C GLY A 79 2.24 28.09 16.99
N ARG A 80 1.20 27.25 17.05
CA ARG A 80 1.07 26.11 17.98
C ARG A 80 1.69 24.81 17.45
N MET A 81 2.43 24.86 16.35
CA MET A 81 3.07 23.70 15.74
C MET A 81 4.58 23.76 15.95
N THR A 82 5.12 22.75 16.63
CA THR A 82 6.57 22.56 16.78
C THR A 82 7.10 21.66 15.67
N ARG A 83 8.24 22.02 15.08
CA ARG A 83 8.93 21.14 14.13
C ARG A 83 9.60 20.01 14.91
N TYR A 84 9.24 18.78 14.61
CA TYR A 84 9.93 17.62 15.13
C TYR A 84 11.33 17.49 14.50
N THR A 85 12.36 17.40 15.33
CA THR A 85 13.78 17.30 14.93
C THR A 85 14.37 15.91 15.14
N GLY A 86 13.58 14.92 15.56
CA GLY A 86 14.04 13.56 15.83
C GLY A 86 14.16 13.22 17.33
N ASP A 87 13.99 14.20 18.21
CA ASP A 87 13.93 14.02 19.66
C ASP A 87 12.56 14.52 20.17
N PHE A 88 11.73 13.57 20.60
CA PHE A 88 10.36 13.83 21.05
C PHE A 88 10.35 14.38 22.48
N ASP A 89 11.27 13.91 23.31
CA ASP A 89 11.39 14.33 24.71
C ASP A 89 11.91 15.76 24.82
N ALA A 90 12.72 16.20 23.86
CA ALA A 90 13.13 17.60 23.71
C ALA A 90 12.01 18.47 23.15
N ALA A 91 11.15 17.94 22.27
CA ALA A 91 10.08 18.71 21.63
C ALA A 91 8.87 19.02 22.53
N ILE A 92 8.73 18.32 23.67
CA ILE A 92 7.61 18.44 24.62
C ILE A 92 8.06 19.02 25.97
N ARG A 93 9.37 19.16 26.20
CA ARG A 93 9.89 19.88 27.36
C ARG A 93 9.66 21.39 27.14
N ASP A 94 8.74 21.96 27.91
CA ASP A 94 8.55 23.41 28.07
C ASP A 94 9.83 24.09 28.57
#